data_AF-A0A943HPN6-F1
#
_entry.id   AF-A0A943HPN6-F1
#
_cell.length_a   1.000
_cell.length_b   1.000
_cell.length_c   1.000
_cell.angle_alpha   90.00
_cell.angle_beta   90.00
_cell.angle_gamma   90.00
#
_symmetry.space_group_name_H-M   'P 1'
#
loop_
_entity.id
_entity.type
_entity.pdbx_description
1 polymer ?
#
loop_
_entity_poly.entity_id
_entity_poly.type
_entity_poly.pdbx_seq_one_letter_code
_entity_poly.pdbx_strand_id
1 'polypeptide(L)'
;MVSFLLQENIDELQHLADHLLHIGDKNGYVYADDLSALQQSIHEKINDLYSQRGETPEQDATLCLAILQGYNVSMYANPEDEDRKRSVLQR
;
A
#
# COMPACT_ATOMS: atom_id res chain seq x y z
N MET A 1 -12.78 13.09 -12.89
CA MET A 1 -12.35 11.83 -13.54
C MET A 1 -11.04 11.35 -12.92
N VAL A 2 -10.02 12.20 -12.79
CA VAL A 2 -8.75 11.88 -12.11
C VAL A 2 -8.93 11.58 -10.62
N SER A 3 -9.77 12.34 -9.89
CA SER A 3 -10.09 12.11 -8.47
C SER A 3 -10.60 10.71 -8.14
N PHE A 4 -11.46 10.16 -9.01
CA PHE A 4 -12.09 8.86 -8.84
C PHE A 4 -11.08 7.73 -9.03
N LEU A 5 -10.22 7.85 -10.05
CA LEU A 5 -9.15 6.88 -10.31
C LEU A 5 -8.12 6.85 -9.17
N LEU A 6 -7.80 8.00 -8.58
CA LEU A 6 -6.90 8.05 -7.42
C LEU A 6 -7.51 7.33 -6.21
N GLN A 7 -8.79 7.60 -5.91
CA GLN A 7 -9.48 6.94 -4.81
C GLN A 7 -9.53 5.42 -4.98
N GLU A 8 -9.83 4.95 -6.18
CA GLU A 8 -9.86 3.52 -6.50
C GLU A 8 -8.50 2.84 -6.25
N ASN A 9 -7.40 3.49 -6.64
CA ASN A 9 -6.05 2.96 -6.38
C ASN A 9 -5.69 2.97 -4.88
N ILE A 10 -6.15 3.98 -4.12
CA ILE A 10 -5.97 4.03 -2.67
C ILE A 10 -6.69 2.85 -2.01
N ASP A 11 -7.97 2.66 -2.35
CA ASP A 11 -8.82 1.59 -1.81
C ASP A 11 -8.24 0.21 -2.17
N GLU A 12 -7.71 0.05 -3.39
CA GLU A 12 -7.06 -1.18 -3.83
C GLU A 12 -5.78 -1.48 -3.03
N LEU A 13 -4.91 -0.49 -2.79
CA LEU A 13 -3.73 -0.69 -1.95
C LEU A 13 -4.11 -1.09 -0.51
N GLN A 14 -5.13 -0.45 0.06
CA GLN A 14 -5.64 -0.82 1.39
C GLN A 14 -6.15 -2.26 1.42
N HIS A 15 -6.92 -2.66 0.41
CA HIS A 15 -7.42 -4.03 0.30
C HIS A 15 -6.29 -5.05 0.14
N LEU A 16 -5.27 -4.78 -0.68
CA LEU A 16 -4.12 -5.66 -0.84
C LEU A 16 -3.34 -5.80 0.48
N ALA A 17 -3.12 -4.68 1.19
CA ALA A 17 -2.42 -4.69 2.47
C ALA A 17 -3.21 -5.46 3.55
N ASP A 18 -4.53 -5.27 3.61
CA ASP A 18 -5.42 -6.00 4.51
C ASP A 18 -5.45 -7.50 4.18
N HIS A 19 -5.52 -7.87 2.90
CA HIS A 19 -5.49 -9.26 2.47
C HIS A 19 -4.19 -9.94 2.88
N LEU A 20 -3.06 -9.27 2.72
CA LEU A 20 -1.76 -9.80 3.12
C LEU A 20 -1.64 -9.94 4.64
N LEU A 21 -2.13 -8.96 5.40
CA LEU A 21 -2.13 -9.00 6.87
C LEU A 21 -2.91 -10.21 7.40
N HIS A 22 -4.03 -10.55 6.77
CA HIS A 22 -4.92 -11.65 7.17
C HIS A 22 -4.71 -12.93 6.33
N ILE A 23 -3.62 -13.05 5.58
CA ILE A 23 -3.41 -14.17 4.65
C ILE A 23 -3.33 -15.53 5.39
N GLY A 24 -2.85 -15.51 6.64
CA GLY A 24 -2.73 -16.71 7.49
C GLY A 24 -3.98 -17.06 8.28
N ASP A 25 -5.00 -16.19 8.32
CA ASP A 25 -6.21 -16.40 9.12
C ASP A 25 -7.16 -17.43 8.49
N LYS A 26 -7.06 -17.59 7.17
CA LYS A 26 -7.76 -18.64 6.45
C LYS A 26 -6.98 -19.93 6.68
N ASN A 27 -7.50 -20.81 7.54
CA ASN A 27 -7.01 -22.13 7.99
C ASN A 27 -6.41 -23.08 6.90
N GLY A 28 -5.45 -22.62 6.11
CA GLY A 28 -4.93 -23.26 4.91
C GLY A 28 -3.47 -22.87 4.65
N TYR A 29 -2.90 -23.46 3.62
CA TYR A 29 -1.52 -23.19 3.23
C TYR A 29 -1.44 -21.87 2.44
N VAL A 30 -0.40 -21.09 2.70
CA VAL A 30 -0.04 -19.93 1.87
C VAL A 30 0.96 -20.40 0.84
N TYR A 31 0.59 -20.33 -0.44
CA TYR A 31 1.52 -20.63 -1.54
C TYR A 31 2.51 -19.48 -1.71
N ALA A 32 3.79 -19.82 -1.86
CA ALA A 32 4.85 -18.82 -1.99
C ALA A 32 4.69 -17.96 -3.24
N ASP A 33 4.19 -18.52 -4.33
CA ASP A 33 3.95 -17.79 -5.58
C ASP A 33 2.83 -16.75 -5.41
N ASP A 34 1.72 -17.12 -4.77
CA ASP A 34 0.61 -16.20 -4.46
C ASP A 34 1.07 -15.08 -3.51
N LEU A 35 1.86 -15.42 -2.48
CA LEU A 35 2.44 -14.45 -1.56
C LEU A 35 3.37 -13.47 -2.29
N SER A 36 4.22 -13.98 -3.17
CA SER A 36 5.17 -13.16 -3.93
C SER A 36 4.44 -12.23 -4.90
N ALA A 37 3.39 -12.72 -5.58
CA ALA A 37 2.54 -11.89 -6.43
C ALA A 37 1.86 -10.78 -5.64
N LEU A 38 1.31 -11.08 -4.46
CA LEU A 38 0.67 -10.10 -3.58
C LEU A 38 1.67 -9.03 -3.09
N GLN A 39 2.87 -9.44 -2.68
CA GLN A 39 3.96 -8.52 -2.30
C GLN A 39 4.35 -7.60 -3.46
N GLN A 40 4.46 -8.14 -4.68
CA GLN A 40 4.78 -7.36 -5.87
C GLN A 40 3.67 -6.32 -6.16
N SER A 41 2.41 -6.72 -6.15
CA SER A 41 1.28 -5.80 -6.40
C SER A 41 1.23 -4.66 -5.39
N ILE A 42 1.48 -4.95 -4.10
CA ILE A 42 1.57 -3.91 -3.06
C ILE A 42 2.72 -2.94 -3.34
N HIS A 43 3.91 -3.47 -3.67
CA HIS A 43 5.08 -2.65 -3.96
C HIS A 43 4.87 -1.72 -5.18
N GLU A 44 4.31 -2.25 -6.26
CA GLU A 44 3.96 -1.48 -7.46
C GLU A 44 2.96 -0.36 -7.13
N LYS A 45 1.89 -0.68 -6.40
CA LYS A 45 0.87 0.32 -6.01
C LYS A 45 1.44 1.43 -5.13
N ILE A 46 2.31 1.09 -4.16
CA ILE A 46 3.00 2.09 -3.34
C ILE A 46 3.81 3.04 -4.23
N ASN A 47 4.54 2.51 -5.21
CA ASN A 47 5.35 3.32 -6.11
C ASN A 47 4.51 4.25 -6.98
N ASP A 48 3.40 3.76 -7.52
CA ASP A 48 2.47 4.55 -8.33
C ASP A 48 1.81 5.68 -7.52
N LEU A 49 1.50 5.41 -6.25
CA LEU A 49 0.79 6.34 -5.36
C LEU A 49 1.71 7.31 -4.62
N TYR A 50 2.99 6.99 -4.42
CA TYR A 50 3.90 7.76 -3.57
C TYR A 50 4.01 9.24 -3.97
N SER A 51 4.09 9.51 -5.27
CA SER A 51 4.22 10.88 -5.80
C SER A 51 2.88 11.62 -5.91
N GLN A 52 1.75 10.95 -5.70
CA GLN A 52 0.42 11.53 -5.84
C GLN A 52 0.06 12.41 -4.64
N ARG A 53 -0.91 13.31 -4.86
CA ARG A 53 -1.55 14.15 -3.85
C ARG A 53 -3.06 14.00 -3.95
N GLY A 54 -3.75 13.96 -2.81
CA GLY A 54 -5.20 13.98 -2.75
C GLY A 54 -5.73 15.37 -3.12
N GLU A 55 -6.93 15.41 -3.71
CA GLU A 55 -7.58 16.68 -4.05
C GLU A 55 -8.13 17.39 -2.81
N THR A 56 -8.47 16.64 -1.77
CA THR A 56 -8.91 17.15 -0.46
C THR A 56 -7.97 16.67 0.64
N PRO A 57 -7.89 17.37 1.79
CA PRO A 57 -7.11 16.91 2.94
C PRO A 57 -7.47 15.49 3.41
N GLU A 58 -8.75 15.11 3.33
CA GLU A 58 -9.23 13.78 3.71
C GLU A 58 -8.75 12.71 2.73
N GLN A 59 -8.80 12.99 1.43
CA GLN A 59 -8.27 12.09 0.42
C GLN A 59 -6.74 11.97 0.55
N ASP A 60 -6.06 13.08 0.83
CA ASP A 60 -4.60 13.12 1.05
C ASP A 60 -4.19 12.30 2.27
N ALA A 61 -4.92 12.43 3.38
CA ALA A 61 -4.71 11.64 4.59
C ALA A 61 -4.96 10.14 4.34
N THR A 62 -6.00 9.80 3.57
CA THR A 62 -6.32 8.40 3.21
C THR A 62 -5.22 7.80 2.32
N LEU A 63 -4.70 8.59 1.38
CA LEU A 63 -3.55 8.22 0.55
C LEU A 63 -2.29 7.97 1.40
N CYS A 64 -1.95 8.87 2.32
CA CYS A 64 -0.83 8.69 3.23
C CYS A 64 -0.98 7.44 4.09
N LEU A 65 -2.18 7.21 4.63
CA LEU A 65 -2.49 6.02 5.43
C LEU A 65 -2.30 4.74 4.61
N ALA A 66 -2.84 4.68 3.39
CA ALA A 66 -2.72 3.52 2.51
C ALA A 66 -1.25 3.20 2.17
N ILE A 67 -0.44 4.21 1.87
CA ILE A 67 0.99 4.04 1.60
C ILE A 67 1.71 3.47 2.84
N LEU A 68 1.44 4.02 4.03
CA LEU A 68 2.06 3.54 5.27
C LEU A 68 1.62 2.11 5.63
N GLN A 69 0.35 1.76 5.40
CA GLN A 69 -0.14 0.39 5.56
C GLN A 69 0.55 -0.57 4.60
N GLY A 70 0.70 -0.19 3.33
CA GLY A 70 1.45 -0.96 2.35
C GLY A 70 2.89 -1.22 2.77
N TYR A 71 3.60 -0.20 3.25
CA TYR A 71 4.96 -0.36 3.77
C TYR A 71 5.05 -1.25 5.02
N ASN A 72 4.03 -1.26 5.87
CA ASN A 72 4.02 -2.07 7.08
C ASN A 72 3.93 -3.58 6.80
N VAL A 73 3.28 -3.95 5.70
CA VAL A 73 3.12 -5.36 5.29
C VAL A 73 4.16 -5.80 4.25
N SER A 74 4.86 -4.85 3.64
CA SER A 74 5.91 -5.15 2.67
C SER A 74 7.05 -5.93 3.33
N MET A 75 7.43 -7.03 2.70
CA MET A 75 8.55 -7.87 3.14
C MET A 75 9.90 -7.34 2.62
N TYR A 76 9.89 -6.36 1.72
CA TYR A 76 11.10 -5.74 1.22
C TYR A 76 11.66 -4.76 2.26
N ALA A 77 12.88 -5.03 2.72
CA ALA A 77 13.59 -4.19 3.69
C ALA A 77 14.58 -3.25 2.97
N ASN A 78 14.10 -2.50 1.96
CA ASN A 78 14.95 -1.55 1.27
C ASN A 78 15.18 -0.33 2.18
N PRO A 79 16.43 0.14 2.37
CA PRO A 79 16.71 1.31 3.19
C PRO A 79 15.94 2.56 2.74
N GLU A 80 15.72 2.73 1.43
CA GLU A 80 14.99 3.88 0.90
C GLU A 80 13.52 3.92 1.34
N ASP A 81 12.92 2.76 1.67
CA ASP A 81 11.52 2.69 2.08
C ASP A 81 11.31 3.31 3.48
N GLU A 82 12.33 3.31 4.34
CA GLU A 82 12.30 4.03 5.62
C GLU A 82 12.28 5.55 5.44
N ASP A 83 13.08 6.06 4.50
CA ASP A 83 13.10 7.50 4.19
C ASP A 83 11.78 7.93 3.57
N ARG A 84 11.21 7.11 2.67
CA ARG A 84 9.90 7.32 2.08
C ARG A 84 8.78 7.32 3.12
N LYS A 85 8.78 6.35 4.06
CA LYS A 85 7.85 6.34 5.21
C LYS A 85 7.92 7.63 6.02
N ARG A 86 9.13 8.09 6.35
CA ARG A 86 9.34 9.36 7.08
C ARG A 86 8.82 10.56 6.30
N SER A 87 9.02 10.59 4.98
CA SER A 87 8.48 11.66 4.14
C SER A 87 6.95 11.68 4.11
N VAL A 88 6.31 10.51 4.08
CA VAL A 88 4.83 10.41 4.12
C VAL A 88 4.28 10.85 5.48
N LEU A 89 4.97 10.53 6.59
CA LEU A 89 4.59 10.98 7.93
C LEU A 89 4.71 12.50 8.15
N GLN A 90 5.45 13.20 7.29
CA GLN A 90 5.65 14.65 7.35
C GLN A 90 4.76 15.44 6.38
N ARG A 91 3.96 14.74 5.59
CA ARG A 91 3.03 15.33 4.62
C ARG A 91 1.74 15.77 5.30
#